data_AF-A0A6L5Z300-F1
#
_entry.id   AF-A0A6L5Z300-F1
#
_cell.length_a   1.000
_cell.length_b   1.000
_cell.length_c   1.000
_cell.angle_alpha   90.00
_cell.angle_beta   90.00
_cell.angle_gamma   90.00
#
_symmetry.space_group_name_H-M   'P 1'
#
loop_
_entity.id
_entity.type
_entity.pdbx_description
1 polymer ?
#
loop_
_entity_poly.entity_id
_entity_poly.type
_entity_poly.pdbx_seq_one_letter_code
_entity_poly.pdbx_strand_id
1 'polypeptide(L)'
;MRIASVSGVDAPSKGIGYHTISKEDRERTSAPGLRAFREIADRFGLSEAERISLLGDPGRSTYHQWMKKAREQRSLTLPLDTLLRISAVLGIYKALSILFESESEALVWLKGPHRGTLFAGASPMVYMLEGGHDGLMSVRRYLDAWRGGNMGAGAPEGSFEAVTEGDLVFA
;
A
#
# COMPACT_ATOMS: atom_id res chain seq x y z
N MET A 1 17.47 22.89 50.17
CA MET A 1 17.35 23.32 48.77
C MET A 1 15.99 22.83 48.26
N ARG A 2 14.98 23.71 48.22
CA ARG A 2 13.60 23.39 47.79
C ARG A 2 13.52 23.61 46.27
N ILE A 3 13.19 22.57 45.53
CA ILE A 3 12.85 22.65 44.10
C ILE A 3 11.45 23.27 43.97
N ALA A 4 11.35 24.32 43.14
CA ALA A 4 10.13 25.05 42.89
C ALA A 4 9.07 24.18 42.19
N SER A 5 7.84 24.23 42.70
CA SER A 5 6.65 23.72 41.99
C SER A 5 6.36 24.62 40.80
N VAL A 6 6.47 24.10 39.58
CA VAL A 6 5.99 24.81 38.38
C VAL A 6 4.47 24.69 38.36
N SER A 7 3.81 25.76 38.83
CA SER A 7 2.39 25.99 38.68
C SER A 7 2.11 26.57 37.29
N GLY A 8 1.13 26.00 36.58
CA GLY A 8 0.44 26.67 35.48
C GLY A 8 1.10 26.55 34.12
N VAL A 9 0.97 25.39 33.47
CA VAL A 9 0.77 25.37 32.03
C VAL A 9 -0.68 24.98 31.83
N ASP A 10 -1.53 25.97 31.59
CA ASP A 10 -2.86 25.75 31.02
C ASP A 10 -2.64 25.12 29.64
N ALA A 11 -2.67 23.79 29.58
CA ALA A 11 -2.67 23.06 28.34
C ALA A 11 -3.92 23.52 27.56
N PRO A 12 -3.78 24.00 26.30
CA PRO A 12 -4.95 24.32 25.51
C PRO A 12 -5.85 23.08 25.43
N SER A 13 -7.05 23.18 26.00
CA SER A 13 -8.06 22.12 26.08
C SER A 13 -8.74 21.84 24.73
N LYS A 14 -8.05 22.13 23.62
CA LYS A 14 -8.47 21.72 22.29
C LYS A 14 -7.82 20.36 22.05
N GLY A 15 -8.53 19.30 22.45
CA GLY A 15 -8.11 17.93 22.20
C GLY A 15 -7.66 17.77 20.74
N ILE A 16 -6.53 17.08 20.53
CA ILE A 16 -5.99 16.83 19.19
C ILE A 16 -7.09 16.20 18.35
N GLY A 17 -7.59 16.94 17.35
CA GLY A 17 -8.58 16.44 16.40
C GLY A 17 -7.88 15.49 15.44
N TYR A 18 -8.00 14.18 15.66
CA TYR A 18 -7.50 13.20 14.70
C TYR A 18 -8.45 13.11 13.50
N HIS A 19 -7.96 13.44 12.31
CA HIS A 19 -8.69 13.14 11.09
C HIS A 19 -8.76 11.62 10.90
N THR A 20 -9.95 11.07 11.08
CA THR A 20 -10.21 9.63 10.93
C THR A 20 -10.98 9.39 9.64
N ILE A 21 -10.64 8.33 8.91
CA ILE A 21 -11.44 7.87 7.76
C ILE A 21 -12.79 7.38 8.31
N SER A 22 -13.84 8.16 8.07
CA SER A 22 -15.16 7.90 8.63
C SER A 22 -15.85 6.71 7.96
N LYS A 23 -16.94 6.22 8.56
CA LYS A 23 -17.79 5.20 7.93
C LYS A 23 -18.35 5.69 6.59
N GLU A 24 -18.75 6.95 6.52
CA GLU A 24 -19.28 7.59 5.31
C GLU A 24 -18.21 7.66 4.20
N ASP A 25 -16.97 8.02 4.55
CA ASP A 25 -15.85 7.99 3.60
C ASP A 25 -15.62 6.59 3.01
N ARG A 26 -15.69 5.56 3.87
CA ARG A 26 -15.56 4.17 3.45
C ARG A 26 -16.73 3.75 2.56
N GLU A 27 -17.96 4.10 2.90
CA GLU A 27 -19.14 3.80 2.07
C GLU A 27 -19.03 4.42 0.69
N ARG A 28 -18.66 5.71 0.62
CA ARG A 28 -18.48 6.44 -0.62
C ARG A 28 -17.40 5.84 -1.53
N THR A 29 -16.34 5.28 -0.95
CA THR A 29 -15.18 4.76 -1.70
C THR A 29 -15.22 3.25 -1.96
N SER A 30 -16.02 2.49 -1.22
CA SER A 30 -16.05 1.02 -1.27
C SER A 30 -16.46 0.46 -2.62
N ALA A 31 -17.66 0.77 -3.09
CA ALA A 31 -18.17 0.25 -4.37
C ALA A 31 -17.31 0.68 -5.58
N PRO A 32 -16.95 1.97 -5.76
CA PRO A 32 -16.08 2.37 -6.87
C PRO A 32 -14.66 1.78 -6.75
N GLY A 33 -14.09 1.75 -5.55
CA GLY A 33 -12.77 1.17 -5.32
C GLY A 33 -12.70 -0.31 -5.69
N LEU A 34 -13.73 -1.09 -5.33
CA LEU A 34 -13.78 -2.51 -5.66
C LEU A 34 -13.95 -2.77 -7.16
N ARG A 35 -14.72 -1.93 -7.87
CA ARG A 35 -14.83 -2.00 -9.33
C ARG A 35 -13.48 -1.70 -9.99
N ALA A 36 -12.80 -0.63 -9.58
CA ALA A 36 -11.48 -0.29 -10.12
C ALA A 36 -10.44 -1.38 -9.84
N PHE A 37 -10.42 -1.92 -8.61
CA PHE A 37 -9.57 -3.06 -8.26
C PHE A 37 -9.83 -4.26 -9.17
N ARG A 38 -11.10 -4.61 -9.42
CA ARG A 38 -11.45 -5.73 -10.30
C ARG A 38 -10.90 -5.53 -11.71
N GLU A 39 -11.10 -4.36 -12.31
CA GLU A 39 -10.61 -4.07 -13.66
C GLU A 39 -9.08 -4.17 -13.73
N ILE A 40 -8.37 -3.67 -12.71
CA ILE A 40 -6.90 -3.79 -12.62
C ILE A 40 -6.48 -5.25 -12.43
N ALA A 41 -7.18 -6.00 -11.57
CA ALA A 41 -6.90 -7.41 -11.36
C ALA A 41 -7.14 -8.25 -12.63
N ASP A 42 -8.16 -7.92 -13.41
CA ASP A 42 -8.43 -8.53 -14.71
C ASP A 42 -7.27 -8.24 -15.69
N ARG A 43 -6.78 -6.99 -15.74
CA ARG A 43 -5.62 -6.59 -16.56
C ARG A 43 -4.32 -7.26 -16.14
N PHE A 44 -4.10 -7.38 -14.84
CA PHE A 44 -2.97 -8.12 -14.29
C PHE A 44 -3.12 -9.64 -14.48
N GLY A 45 -4.28 -10.13 -14.93
CA GLY A 45 -4.54 -11.55 -15.13
C GLY A 45 -4.55 -12.34 -13.84
N LEU A 46 -5.00 -11.73 -12.73
CA LEU A 46 -5.05 -12.38 -11.42
C LEU A 46 -6.21 -13.38 -11.36
N SER A 47 -5.93 -14.55 -10.82
CA SER A 47 -6.92 -15.53 -10.40
C SER A 47 -7.77 -15.01 -9.23
N GLU A 48 -8.88 -15.70 -8.96
CA GLU A 48 -9.74 -15.36 -7.81
C GLU A 48 -9.01 -15.48 -6.47
N ALA A 49 -8.18 -16.50 -6.30
CA ALA A 49 -7.40 -16.71 -5.08
C ALA A 49 -6.41 -15.55 -4.85
N GLU A 50 -5.70 -15.12 -5.90
CA GLU A 50 -4.79 -13.98 -5.83
C GLU A 50 -5.54 -12.68 -5.51
N ARG A 51 -6.73 -12.47 -6.11
CA ARG A 51 -7.57 -11.30 -5.79
C ARG A 51 -7.98 -11.29 -4.31
N ILE A 52 -8.38 -12.43 -3.77
CA ILE A 52 -8.75 -12.57 -2.36
C ILE A 52 -7.54 -12.25 -1.47
N SER A 53 -6.37 -12.81 -1.78
CA SER A 53 -5.13 -12.53 -1.06
C SER A 53 -4.78 -11.03 -1.05
N LEU A 54 -4.81 -10.37 -2.21
CA LEU A 54 -4.54 -8.92 -2.29
C LEU A 54 -5.56 -8.07 -1.52
N LEU A 55 -6.79 -8.55 -1.34
CA LEU A 55 -7.83 -7.86 -0.57
C LEU A 55 -7.76 -8.11 0.95
N GLY A 56 -6.80 -8.91 1.42
CA GLY A 56 -6.63 -9.23 2.85
C GLY A 56 -7.42 -10.47 3.29
N ASP A 57 -7.50 -11.48 2.42
CA ASP A 57 -8.08 -12.79 2.69
C ASP A 57 -9.53 -12.79 3.21
N PRO A 58 -10.47 -11.99 2.64
CA PRO A 58 -11.88 -12.15 2.96
C PRO A 58 -12.35 -13.55 2.57
N GLY A 59 -13.27 -14.12 3.36
CA GLY A 59 -13.92 -15.37 3.00
C GLY A 59 -14.52 -15.32 1.57
N ARG A 60 -14.43 -16.41 0.82
CA ARG A 60 -14.84 -16.46 -0.60
C ARG A 60 -16.28 -15.97 -0.84
N SER A 61 -17.22 -16.34 0.04
CA SER A 61 -18.61 -15.86 -0.02
C SER A 61 -18.72 -14.34 0.19
N THR A 62 -17.93 -13.79 1.12
CA THR A 62 -17.82 -12.35 1.37
C THR A 62 -17.28 -11.61 0.15
N TYR A 63 -16.21 -12.12 -0.46
CA TYR A 63 -15.65 -11.59 -1.71
C TYR A 63 -16.71 -11.52 -2.82
N HIS A 64 -17.42 -12.62 -3.08
CA HIS A 64 -18.47 -12.64 -4.11
C HIS A 64 -19.63 -11.69 -3.78
N GLN A 65 -20.03 -11.61 -2.50
CA GLN A 65 -21.07 -10.68 -2.08
C GLN A 65 -20.66 -9.22 -2.32
N TRP A 66 -19.42 -8.87 -1.98
CA TRP A 66 -18.87 -7.54 -2.23
C TRP A 66 -18.84 -7.20 -3.72
N MET A 67 -18.32 -8.12 -4.55
CA MET A 67 -18.28 -7.94 -6.01
C MET A 67 -19.68 -7.76 -6.61
N LYS A 68 -20.66 -8.56 -6.17
CA LYS A 68 -22.06 -8.43 -6.59
C LYS A 68 -22.64 -7.07 -6.22
N LYS A 69 -22.48 -6.64 -4.95
CA LYS A 69 -22.97 -5.33 -4.47
C LYS A 69 -22.33 -4.17 -5.22
N ALA A 70 -21.01 -4.22 -5.46
CA ALA A 70 -20.29 -3.18 -6.17
C ALA A 70 -20.72 -3.07 -7.65
N ARG A 71 -20.98 -4.20 -8.32
CA ARG A 71 -21.52 -4.23 -9.70
C ARG A 71 -22.93 -3.65 -9.78
N GLU A 72 -23.79 -4.01 -8.83
CA GLU A 72 -25.18 -3.57 -8.77
C GLU A 72 -25.34 -2.18 -8.13
N GLN A 73 -24.24 -1.47 -7.87
CA GLN A 73 -24.21 -0.13 -7.26
C GLN A 73 -25.00 -0.05 -5.94
N ARG A 74 -25.02 -1.14 -5.17
CA ARG A 74 -25.67 -1.19 -3.86
C ARG A 74 -24.74 -0.66 -2.76
N SER A 75 -25.34 -0.23 -1.64
CA SER A 75 -24.58 0.18 -0.45
C SER A 75 -23.63 -0.94 0.01
N LEU A 76 -22.37 -0.57 0.20
CA LEU A 76 -21.26 -1.44 0.58
C LEU A 76 -20.31 -0.63 1.45
N THR A 77 -19.95 -1.17 2.61
CA THR A 77 -18.90 -0.63 3.46
C THR A 77 -17.83 -1.69 3.62
N LEU A 78 -16.68 -1.50 2.98
CA LEU A 78 -15.53 -2.39 3.15
C LEU A 78 -14.79 -2.09 4.47
N PRO A 79 -14.09 -3.08 5.03
CA PRO A 79 -13.11 -2.85 6.09
C PRO A 79 -12.06 -1.82 5.65
N LEU A 80 -11.53 -1.06 6.62
CA LEU A 80 -10.53 -0.03 6.33
C LEU A 80 -9.27 -0.65 5.69
N ASP A 81 -8.79 -1.78 6.23
CA ASP A 81 -7.65 -2.51 5.69
C ASP A 81 -7.82 -2.86 4.20
N THR A 82 -8.98 -3.42 3.82
CA THR A 82 -9.31 -3.73 2.43
C THR A 82 -9.25 -2.48 1.54
N LEU A 83 -9.74 -1.33 2.01
CA LEU A 83 -9.66 -0.06 1.27
C LEU A 83 -8.22 0.43 1.11
N LEU A 84 -7.39 0.28 2.15
CA LEU A 84 -5.97 0.64 2.08
C LEU A 84 -5.21 -0.25 1.10
N ARG A 85 -5.54 -1.55 1.04
CA ARG A 85 -4.98 -2.49 0.04
C ARG A 85 -5.42 -2.15 -1.38
N ILE A 86 -6.71 -1.84 -1.59
CA ILE A 86 -7.21 -1.34 -2.88
C ILE A 86 -6.46 -0.06 -3.28
N SER A 87 -6.27 0.88 -2.35
CA SER A 87 -5.49 2.10 -2.58
C SER A 87 -4.04 1.80 -2.98
N ALA A 88 -3.40 0.81 -2.36
CA ALA A 88 -2.06 0.37 -2.74
C ALA A 88 -2.02 -0.17 -4.18
N VAL A 89 -2.95 -1.05 -4.56
CA VAL A 89 -3.05 -1.61 -5.92
C VAL A 89 -3.31 -0.52 -6.96
N LEU A 90 -4.19 0.43 -6.66
CA LEU A 90 -4.44 1.60 -7.53
C LEU A 90 -3.18 2.44 -7.71
N GLY A 91 -2.42 2.66 -6.64
CA GLY A 91 -1.15 3.37 -6.67
C GLY A 91 -0.10 2.68 -7.54
N ILE A 92 0.03 1.35 -7.39
CA ILE A 92 0.94 0.52 -8.21
C ILE A 92 0.55 0.61 -9.68
N TYR A 93 -0.72 0.39 -10.02
CA TYR A 93 -1.20 0.47 -11.40
C TYR A 93 -0.95 1.84 -12.02
N LYS A 94 -1.22 2.92 -11.26
CA LYS A 94 -0.94 4.29 -11.70
C LYS A 94 0.55 4.50 -11.98
N ALA A 95 1.42 4.05 -11.08
CA ALA A 95 2.86 4.25 -11.25
C ALA A 95 3.39 3.45 -12.46
N LEU A 96 2.93 2.22 -12.66
CA LEU A 96 3.24 1.42 -13.85
C LEU A 96 2.78 2.13 -15.13
N SER A 97 1.57 2.68 -15.14
CA SER A 97 1.03 3.41 -16.31
C SER A 97 1.79 4.70 -16.65
N ILE A 98 2.58 5.23 -15.71
CA ILE A 98 3.44 6.41 -15.92
C ILE A 98 4.83 5.98 -16.39
N LEU A 99 5.37 4.88 -15.84
CA LEU A 99 6.74 4.43 -16.07
C LEU A 99 6.92 3.68 -17.40
N PHE A 100 5.86 3.08 -17.93
CA PHE A 100 5.91 2.24 -19.13
C PHE A 100 5.07 2.83 -20.25
N GLU A 101 5.55 2.72 -21.49
CA GLU A 101 4.83 3.21 -22.67
C GLU A 101 3.62 2.32 -22.99
N SER A 102 3.74 1.02 -22.73
CA SER A 102 2.67 0.04 -22.95
C SER A 102 2.32 -0.77 -21.71
N GLU A 103 1.04 -1.15 -21.60
CA GLU A 103 0.55 -2.04 -20.54
C GLU A 103 1.25 -3.42 -20.59
N SER A 104 1.60 -3.91 -21.78
CA SER A 104 2.35 -5.15 -21.96
C SER A 104 3.74 -5.10 -21.32
N GLU A 105 4.47 -4.00 -21.45
CA GLU A 105 5.80 -3.86 -20.84
C GLU A 105 5.69 -3.77 -19.31
N ALA A 106 4.71 -3.02 -18.81
CA ALA A 106 4.41 -2.98 -17.39
C ALA A 106 4.11 -4.37 -16.83
N LEU A 107 3.35 -5.20 -17.56
CA LEU A 107 3.05 -6.58 -17.16
C LEU A 107 4.27 -7.49 -17.20
N VAL A 108 5.14 -7.35 -18.20
CA VAL A 108 6.41 -8.08 -18.26
C VAL A 108 7.27 -7.73 -17.05
N TRP A 109 7.37 -6.44 -16.69
CA TRP A 109 8.10 -6.01 -15.51
C TRP A 109 7.47 -6.54 -14.21
N LEU A 110 6.15 -6.45 -14.07
CA LEU A 110 5.42 -6.85 -12.87
C LEU A 110 5.50 -8.36 -12.62
N LYS A 111 5.49 -9.18 -13.67
CA LYS A 111 5.47 -10.66 -13.58
C LYS A 111 6.83 -11.31 -13.78
N GLY A 112 7.77 -10.62 -14.41
CA GLY A 112 9.11 -11.13 -14.67
C GLY A 112 10.02 -11.12 -13.42
N PRO A 113 11.06 -11.97 -13.38
CA PRO A 113 12.10 -11.90 -12.36
C PRO A 113 12.72 -10.50 -12.31
N HIS A 114 12.90 -9.95 -11.11
CA HIS A 114 13.41 -8.61 -10.93
C HIS A 114 14.70 -8.57 -10.10
N ARG A 115 15.73 -7.89 -10.61
CA ARG A 115 17.07 -7.84 -9.99
C ARG A 115 17.25 -6.76 -8.93
N GLY A 116 16.31 -5.85 -8.79
CA GLY A 116 16.28 -4.87 -7.70
C GLY A 116 16.34 -5.56 -6.34
N THR A 117 17.14 -5.02 -5.43
CA THR A 117 17.49 -5.63 -4.13
C THR A 117 16.27 -6.05 -3.31
N LEU A 118 15.18 -5.26 -3.37
CA LEU A 118 13.91 -5.55 -2.70
C LEU A 118 13.32 -6.92 -3.08
N PHE A 119 13.50 -7.34 -4.33
CA PHE A 119 12.80 -8.51 -4.87
C PHE A 119 13.62 -9.80 -4.80
N ALA A 120 14.92 -9.71 -4.50
CA ALA A 120 15.82 -10.87 -4.42
C ALA A 120 15.69 -11.87 -5.60
N GLY A 121 15.42 -11.36 -6.82
CA GLY A 121 15.22 -12.19 -8.01
C GLY A 121 13.79 -12.68 -8.25
N ALA A 122 12.88 -12.54 -7.29
CA ALA A 122 11.45 -12.79 -7.48
C ALA A 122 10.80 -11.70 -8.35
N SER A 123 9.57 -11.95 -8.81
CA SER A 123 8.79 -10.91 -9.48
C SER A 123 8.11 -10.00 -8.46
N PRO A 124 7.89 -8.71 -8.80
CA PRO A 124 7.11 -7.81 -7.95
C PRO A 124 5.70 -8.34 -7.66
N MET A 125 5.09 -9.07 -8.59
CA MET A 125 3.80 -9.75 -8.37
C MET A 125 3.86 -10.79 -7.23
N VAL A 126 4.88 -11.66 -7.23
CA VAL A 126 5.06 -12.66 -6.16
C VAL A 126 5.21 -11.94 -4.81
N TYR A 127 6.01 -10.88 -4.78
CA TYR A 127 6.22 -10.08 -3.57
C TYR A 127 4.91 -9.46 -3.04
N MET A 128 4.03 -8.99 -3.93
CA MET A 128 2.71 -8.47 -3.54
C MET A 128 1.80 -9.56 -2.95
N LEU A 129 1.83 -10.77 -3.51
CA LEU A 129 0.97 -11.87 -3.09
C LEU A 129 1.44 -12.53 -1.79
N GLU A 130 2.75 -12.73 -1.63
CA GLU A 130 3.32 -13.39 -0.47
C GLU A 130 3.55 -12.42 0.71
N GLY A 131 3.79 -11.15 0.43
CA GLY A 131 4.11 -10.14 1.44
C GLY A 131 2.89 -9.45 2.08
N GLY A 132 1.67 -9.80 1.69
CA GLY A 132 0.44 -9.19 2.20
C GLY A 132 0.41 -7.66 2.02
N HIS A 133 0.03 -6.93 3.07
CA HIS A 133 -0.06 -5.45 2.98
C HIS A 133 1.32 -4.81 2.80
N ASP A 134 2.34 -5.31 3.50
CA ASP A 134 3.69 -4.77 3.42
C ASP A 134 4.35 -5.05 2.06
N GLY A 135 4.04 -6.21 1.46
CA GLY A 135 4.36 -6.54 0.08
C GLY A 135 3.84 -5.48 -0.89
N LEU A 136 2.52 -5.23 -0.86
CA LEU A 136 1.88 -4.18 -1.65
C LEU A 136 2.52 -2.80 -1.45
N MET A 137 2.72 -2.39 -0.20
CA MET A 137 3.26 -1.08 0.10
C MET A 137 4.74 -0.94 -0.30
N SER A 138 5.52 -2.01 -0.25
CA SER A 138 6.92 -1.99 -0.67
C SER A 138 7.05 -1.86 -2.18
N VAL A 139 6.25 -2.60 -2.96
CA VAL A 139 6.21 -2.45 -4.42
C VAL A 139 5.74 -1.05 -4.81
N ARG A 140 4.70 -0.54 -4.14
CA ARG A 140 4.22 0.84 -4.35
C ARG A 140 5.34 1.87 -4.11
N ARG A 141 6.03 1.78 -2.97
CA ARG A 141 7.13 2.69 -2.62
C ARG A 141 8.28 2.59 -3.61
N TYR A 142 8.62 1.38 -4.05
CA TYR A 142 9.66 1.16 -5.07
C TYR A 142 9.31 1.90 -6.37
N LEU A 143 8.09 1.75 -6.87
CA LEU A 143 7.62 2.43 -8.08
C LEU A 143 7.52 3.95 -7.89
N ASP A 144 7.07 4.40 -6.71
CA ASP A 144 7.02 5.82 -6.34
C ASP A 144 8.42 6.46 -6.30
N ALA A 145 9.44 5.73 -5.84
CA ALA A 145 10.83 6.16 -5.87
C ALA A 145 11.38 6.21 -7.30
N TRP A 146 11.08 5.20 -8.12
CA TRP A 146 11.52 5.15 -9.51
C TRP A 146 10.98 6.33 -10.31
N ARG A 147 9.68 6.65 -10.20
CA ARG A 147 9.12 7.84 -10.86
C ARG A 147 9.71 9.16 -10.34
N GLY A 148 10.29 9.16 -9.14
CA GLY A 148 11.00 10.29 -8.55
C GLY A 148 12.49 10.37 -8.94
N GLY A 149 12.96 9.48 -9.81
CA GLY A 149 14.36 9.43 -10.27
C GLY A 149 15.30 8.58 -9.41
N ASN A 150 14.78 7.89 -8.37
CA ASN A 150 15.57 6.99 -7.55
C ASN A 150 15.27 5.53 -7.96
N MET A 151 16.15 4.95 -8.78
CA MET A 151 15.92 3.65 -9.43
C MET A 151 16.04 2.44 -8.49
N GLY A 152 16.02 2.63 -7.17
CA GLY A 152 15.98 1.52 -6.21
C GLY A 152 17.22 0.60 -6.27
N ALA A 153 18.34 1.09 -6.82
CA ALA A 153 19.60 0.36 -6.92
C ALA A 153 20.23 0.04 -5.54
N GLY A 154 19.64 0.55 -4.45
CA GLY A 154 20.29 0.61 -3.15
C GLY A 154 21.39 1.67 -3.15
N ALA A 155 21.94 1.93 -1.96
CA ALA A 155 23.20 2.65 -1.89
C ALA A 155 24.30 1.77 -2.55
N PRO A 156 25.29 2.35 -3.26
CA PRO A 156 26.39 1.58 -3.82
C PRO A 156 26.97 0.61 -2.79
N GLU A 157 27.34 -0.59 -3.22
CA GLU A 157 27.96 -1.57 -2.32
C GLU A 157 29.20 -0.95 -1.64
N GLY A 158 29.23 -0.95 -0.30
CA GLY A 158 30.27 -0.28 0.49
C GLY A 158 30.05 1.21 0.78
N SER A 159 28.96 1.84 0.34
CA SER A 159 28.63 3.23 0.68
C SER A 159 27.85 3.37 1.99
N PHE A 160 27.59 2.27 2.70
CA PHE A 160 26.96 2.28 4.01
C PHE A 160 28.03 2.43 5.08
N GLU A 161 27.96 3.51 5.84
CA GLU A 161 28.75 3.69 7.06
C GLU A 161 27.95 3.11 8.23
N ALA A 162 28.53 2.16 8.96
CA ALA A 162 27.83 1.48 10.05
C ALA A 162 27.52 2.47 11.19
N VAL A 163 26.24 2.54 11.57
CA VAL A 163 25.78 3.35 12.71
C VAL A 163 26.53 2.91 13.96
N THR A 164 27.18 3.87 14.63
CA THR A 164 27.91 3.63 15.87
C THR A 164 27.02 3.92 17.08
N GLU A 165 27.43 3.46 18.26
CA GLU A 165 26.72 3.78 19.51
C GLU A 165 26.61 5.30 19.76
N GLY A 166 27.52 6.11 19.22
CA GLY A 166 27.50 7.57 19.33
C GLY A 166 26.42 8.25 18.49
N ASP A 167 25.86 7.56 17.50
CA ASP A 167 24.80 8.06 16.61
C ASP A 167 23.40 7.77 17.17
N LEU A 168 23.32 6.96 18.24
CA LEU A 168 22.07 6.59 18.87
C LEU A 168 21.62 7.69 19.86
N VAL A 169 20.61 8.47 19.46
CA VAL A 169 19.95 9.42 20.38
C VAL A 169 18.87 8.67 21.16
N PHE A 170 19.15 8.39 22.43
CA PHE A 170 18.13 7.95 23.38
C PHE A 170 17.49 9.19 24.01
N ALA A 171 16.20 9.39 23.73
CA ALA A 171 15.36 10.41 24.37
C ALA A 171 14.74 9.88 25.67
#